data_AF-A0A7Y2TGN5-F1
#
_entry.id   AF-A0A7Y2TGN5-F1
#
_cell.length_a   1.000
_cell.length_b   1.000
_cell.length_c   1.000
_cell.angle_alpha   90.00
_cell.angle_beta   90.00
_cell.angle_gamma   90.00
#
_symmetry.space_group_name_H-M   'P 1'
#
loop_
_entity.id
_entity.type
_entity.pdbx_description
1 polymer ?
#
loop_
_entity_poly.entity_id
_entity_poly.type
_entity_poly.pdbx_seq_one_letter_code
_entity_poly.pdbx_strand_id
1 'polypeptide(L)'
;MNHLSQLKNIFILFSFCLLAFTTQQQQNPFIGKWIGESKGDVGSMAFDVEGYATIELDGQEMGGKEFEVDGVRSQLGYEFNDSVQPIELNFLLRNLETEEEKKMRLIARFISHDSLELASNFNETRPTEFTEENSIILTRVESPSSSKEK
;
A
#
# COMPACT_ATOMS: atom_id res chain seq x y z
N MET A 1 39.04 19.41 41.26
CA MET A 1 37.56 19.53 41.23
C MET A 1 37.24 20.56 40.15
N ASN A 2 36.99 20.22 38.88
CA ASN A 2 35.66 19.88 38.36
C ASN A 2 35.74 19.53 36.84
N HIS A 3 36.72 18.76 36.38
CA HIS A 3 36.76 18.35 34.95
C HIS A 3 35.87 17.13 34.66
N LEU A 4 35.77 16.16 35.58
CA LEU A 4 34.88 15.00 35.43
C LEU A 4 33.38 15.36 35.44
N SER A 5 32.98 16.43 36.14
CA SER A 5 31.59 16.88 36.19
C SER A 5 31.13 17.57 34.90
N GLN A 6 32.05 18.23 34.18
CA GLN A 6 31.74 18.91 32.92
C GLN A 6 31.58 17.92 31.76
N LEU A 7 32.41 16.86 31.71
CA LEU A 7 32.26 15.76 30.74
C LEU A 7 30.94 14.99 30.92
N LYS A 8 30.50 14.78 32.17
CA LYS A 8 29.22 14.12 32.47
C LYS A 8 28.01 14.95 32.01
N ASN A 9 28.05 16.27 32.16
CA ASN A 9 26.96 17.14 31.71
C ASN A 9 26.89 17.26 30.18
N ILE A 10 28.03 17.19 29.48
CA ILE A 10 28.08 17.13 28.01
C ILE A 10 27.52 15.81 27.47
N PHE A 11 27.80 14.68 28.14
CA PHE A 11 27.27 13.37 27.74
C PHE A 11 25.74 13.26 27.90
N ILE A 12 25.18 13.92 28.93
CA ILE A 12 23.74 14.00 29.14
C ILE A 12 23.07 14.88 28.08
N LEU A 13 23.71 15.99 27.67
CA LEU A 13 23.21 16.88 26.62
C LEU A 13 23.23 16.21 25.23
N PHE A 14 24.25 15.39 24.94
CA PHE A 14 24.36 14.67 23.67
C PHE A 14 23.35 13.52 23.54
N SER A 15 23.01 12.84 24.66
CA SER A 15 21.99 11.78 24.65
C SER A 15 20.57 12.29 24.42
N PHE A 16 20.28 13.57 24.73
CA PHE A 16 18.94 14.15 24.53
C PHE A 16 18.69 14.55 23.06
N CYS A 17 19.73 14.85 22.28
CA CYS A 17 19.59 15.22 20.87
C CYS A 17 19.26 14.03 19.94
N LEU A 18 19.52 12.79 20.35
CA LEU A 18 19.30 11.61 19.49
C LEU A 18 17.84 11.16 19.41
N LEU A 19 16.94 11.72 20.23
CA LEU A 19 15.52 11.34 20.27
C LEU A 19 14.61 12.20 19.37
N ALA A 20 15.14 13.24 18.71
CA ALA A 20 14.32 14.21 17.97
C ALA A 20 14.05 13.83 16.50
N PHE A 21 14.61 12.73 15.99
CA PHE A 21 14.32 12.25 14.64
C PHE A 21 13.23 11.18 14.69
N THR A 22 12.02 11.55 15.10
CA THR A 22 10.85 10.82 14.64
C THR A 22 10.64 11.26 13.19
N THR A 23 11.18 10.51 12.23
CA THR A 23 10.74 10.63 10.85
C THR A 23 9.24 10.44 10.86
N GLN A 24 8.47 11.48 10.54
CA GLN A 24 7.10 11.31 10.06
C GLN A 24 7.23 10.45 8.81
N GLN A 25 7.17 9.13 8.99
CA GLN A 25 7.07 8.22 7.87
C GLN A 25 5.78 8.65 7.18
N GLN A 26 5.91 9.21 5.98
CA GLN A 26 4.77 9.57 5.15
C GLN A 26 3.91 8.32 5.08
N GLN A 27 2.75 8.36 5.73
CA GLN A 27 1.84 7.23 5.75
C GLN A 27 1.44 7.00 4.30
N ASN A 28 1.81 5.84 3.77
CA ASN A 28 1.41 5.41 2.45
C ASN A 28 -0.13 5.42 2.40
N PRO A 29 -0.74 6.29 1.57
CA PRO A 29 -2.18 6.54 1.63
C PRO A 29 -3.03 5.36 1.12
N PHE A 30 -2.40 4.40 0.44
CA PHE A 30 -3.04 3.18 -0.03
C PHE A 30 -3.27 2.16 1.09
N ILE A 31 -2.52 2.20 2.20
CA ILE A 31 -2.64 1.21 3.28
C ILE A 31 -4.09 1.12 3.77
N GLY A 32 -4.60 -0.10 3.89
CA GLY A 32 -5.97 -0.39 4.32
C GLY A 32 -6.73 -1.29 3.33
N LYS A 33 -7.99 -1.60 3.66
CA LYS A 33 -8.90 -2.35 2.79
C LYS A 33 -9.81 -1.38 2.04
N TRP A 34 -10.05 -1.67 0.77
CA TRP A 34 -10.83 -0.90 -0.18
C TRP A 34 -11.83 -1.82 -0.86
N ILE A 35 -13.06 -1.37 -1.07
CA ILE A 35 -14.12 -2.15 -1.72
C ILE A 35 -14.60 -1.39 -2.95
N GLY A 36 -14.73 -2.08 -4.08
CA GLY A 36 -15.31 -1.57 -5.31
C GLY A 36 -16.47 -2.44 -5.76
N GLU A 37 -17.42 -1.83 -6.45
CA GLU A 37 -18.51 -2.53 -7.13
C GLU A 37 -18.48 -2.14 -8.61
N SER A 38 -18.51 -3.12 -9.50
CA SER A 38 -18.63 -2.90 -10.93
C SER A 38 -19.61 -3.89 -11.54
N LYS A 39 -20.65 -3.37 -12.21
CA LYS A 39 -21.68 -4.18 -12.90
C LYS A 39 -22.36 -5.26 -12.03
N GLY A 40 -22.40 -5.05 -10.71
CA GLY A 40 -22.99 -5.97 -9.73
C GLY A 40 -21.98 -6.93 -9.08
N ASP A 41 -20.74 -6.96 -9.56
CA ASP A 41 -19.66 -7.74 -8.96
C ASP A 41 -18.93 -6.88 -7.92
N VAL A 42 -18.83 -7.39 -6.69
CA VAL A 42 -18.16 -6.72 -5.58
C VAL A 42 -16.77 -7.31 -5.41
N GLY A 43 -15.76 -6.45 -5.51
CA GLY A 43 -14.37 -6.80 -5.28
C GLY A 43 -13.79 -6.03 -4.10
N SER A 44 -12.73 -6.57 -3.50
CA SER A 44 -11.96 -5.84 -2.50
C SER A 44 -10.46 -5.88 -2.78
N MET A 45 -9.76 -4.87 -2.28
CA MET A 45 -8.32 -4.74 -2.40
C MET A 45 -7.76 -4.28 -1.06
N ALA A 46 -6.72 -4.94 -0.58
CA ALA A 46 -6.04 -4.56 0.65
C ALA A 46 -4.57 -4.28 0.38
N PHE A 47 -4.05 -3.19 0.93
CA PHE A 47 -2.64 -2.85 0.91
C PHE A 47 -2.11 -2.88 2.34
N ASP A 48 -1.06 -3.64 2.59
CA ASP A 48 -0.45 -3.72 3.92
C ASP A 48 0.75 -2.77 4.07
N VAL A 49 1.23 -2.67 5.31
CA VAL A 49 2.39 -1.86 5.69
C VAL A 49 3.72 -2.46 5.25
N GLU A 50 3.74 -3.73 4.85
CA GLU A 50 4.93 -4.48 4.44
C GLU A 50 5.15 -4.41 2.92
N GLY A 51 4.21 -3.84 2.17
CA GLY A 51 4.30 -3.65 0.73
C GLY A 51 3.61 -4.74 -0.09
N TYR A 52 2.71 -5.54 0.52
CA TYR A 52 1.92 -6.53 -0.19
C TYR A 52 0.49 -6.06 -0.43
N ALA A 53 -0.05 -6.51 -1.56
CA ALA A 53 -1.43 -6.27 -1.94
C ALA A 53 -2.20 -7.58 -2.02
N THR A 54 -3.45 -7.57 -1.60
CA THR A 54 -4.39 -8.68 -1.73
C THR A 54 -5.61 -8.19 -2.51
N ILE A 55 -6.11 -9.01 -3.42
CA ILE A 55 -7.30 -8.74 -4.24
C ILE A 55 -8.29 -9.88 -4.02
N GLU A 56 -9.54 -9.54 -3.73
CA GLU A 56 -10.65 -10.47 -3.56
C GLU A 56 -11.68 -10.18 -4.65
N LEU A 57 -11.98 -11.18 -5.48
CA LEU A 57 -13.00 -11.12 -6.53
C LEU A 57 -13.81 -12.41 -6.47
N ASP A 58 -15.15 -12.32 -6.46
CA ASP A 58 -16.05 -13.47 -6.37
C ASP A 58 -15.77 -14.43 -5.20
N GLY A 59 -15.27 -13.89 -4.09
CA GLY A 59 -14.87 -14.66 -2.89
C GLY A 59 -13.55 -15.43 -3.03
N GLN A 60 -12.85 -15.28 -4.17
CA GLN A 60 -11.51 -15.80 -4.35
C GLN A 60 -10.49 -14.70 -4.01
N GLU A 61 -9.68 -14.98 -3.00
CA GLU A 61 -8.57 -14.13 -2.59
C GLU A 61 -7.29 -14.50 -3.36
N MET A 62 -6.58 -13.49 -3.87
CA MET A 62 -5.30 -13.61 -4.56
C MET A 62 -4.34 -12.54 -4.05
N GLY A 63 -3.07 -12.89 -3.88
CA GLY A 63 -2.03 -11.95 -3.46
C GLY A 63 -1.54 -12.14 -2.03
N GLY A 64 -0.96 -11.08 -1.46
CA GLY A 64 -0.25 -11.13 -0.19
C GLY A 64 1.19 -11.65 -0.33
N LYS A 65 1.78 -12.00 0.81
CA LYS A 65 3.15 -12.53 0.92
C LYS A 65 3.35 -13.85 0.19
N GLU A 66 2.32 -14.68 0.17
CA GLU A 66 2.35 -15.97 -0.46
C GLU A 66 0.92 -16.41 -0.77
N PHE A 67 0.69 -16.81 -2.02
CA PHE A 67 -0.55 -17.44 -2.48
C PHE A 67 -0.23 -18.43 -3.60
N GLU A 68 -1.18 -19.32 -3.89
CA GLU A 68 -1.05 -20.28 -4.99
C GLU A 68 -2.03 -19.92 -6.11
N VAL A 69 -1.53 -19.87 -7.35
CA VAL A 69 -2.35 -19.70 -8.56
C VAL A 69 -1.88 -20.71 -9.59
N ASP A 70 -2.78 -21.54 -10.11
CA ASP A 70 -2.48 -22.61 -11.07
C ASP A 70 -1.34 -23.55 -10.63
N GLY A 71 -1.25 -23.84 -9.32
CA GLY A 71 -0.19 -24.69 -8.75
C GLY A 71 1.16 -23.99 -8.57
N VAL A 72 1.24 -22.68 -8.82
CA VAL A 72 2.46 -21.88 -8.70
C VAL A 72 2.40 -20.99 -7.45
N ARG A 73 3.37 -21.18 -6.55
CA ARG A 73 3.55 -20.30 -5.38
C ARG A 73 4.04 -18.93 -5.82
N SER A 74 3.28 -17.91 -5.49
CA SER A 74 3.50 -16.52 -5.91
C SER A 74 3.33 -15.55 -4.74
N GLN A 75 3.81 -14.33 -4.91
CA GLN A 75 3.53 -13.19 -4.02
C GLN A 75 3.06 -11.98 -4.84
N LEU A 76 2.26 -11.11 -4.23
CA LEU A 76 1.78 -9.87 -4.84
C LEU A 76 2.23 -8.67 -4.02
N GLY A 77 3.26 -7.98 -4.51
CA GLY A 77 3.73 -6.71 -3.96
C GLY A 77 3.08 -5.52 -4.64
N TYR A 78 3.27 -4.33 -4.06
CA TYR A 78 2.94 -3.07 -4.72
C TYR A 78 3.99 -2.00 -4.47
N GLU A 79 4.11 -1.09 -5.43
CA GLU A 79 4.91 0.13 -5.32
C GLU A 79 4.14 1.28 -5.95
N PHE A 80 4.38 2.51 -5.50
CA PHE A 80 3.75 3.69 -6.07
C PHE A 80 4.71 4.87 -6.13
N ASN A 81 4.43 5.78 -7.08
CA ASN A 81 5.12 7.05 -7.25
C ASN A 81 4.07 8.17 -7.24
N ASP A 82 4.03 8.90 -6.13
CA ASP A 82 3.12 10.03 -5.90
C ASP A 82 3.72 11.38 -6.32
N SER A 83 4.93 11.39 -6.87
CA SER A 83 5.57 12.61 -7.42
C SER A 83 5.05 12.96 -8.81
N VAL A 84 4.15 12.15 -9.37
CA VAL A 84 3.51 12.32 -10.68
C VAL A 84 1.98 12.29 -10.53
N GLN A 85 1.29 12.97 -11.44
CA GLN A 85 -0.17 13.03 -11.47
C GLN A 85 -0.68 12.53 -12.83
N PRO A 86 -1.53 11.49 -12.89
CA PRO A 86 -2.01 10.67 -11.77
C PRO A 86 -0.90 9.85 -11.09
N ILE A 87 -1.15 9.40 -9.85
CA ILE A 87 -0.22 8.56 -9.09
C ILE A 87 0.04 7.31 -9.90
N GLU A 88 1.30 6.96 -10.09
CA GLU A 88 1.65 5.67 -10.68
C GLU A 88 1.61 4.60 -9.61
N LEU A 89 0.81 3.54 -9.80
CA LEU A 89 0.77 2.36 -8.95
C LEU A 89 1.22 1.16 -9.79
N ASN A 90 2.00 0.25 -9.22
CA ASN A 90 2.35 -1.01 -9.85
C ASN A 90 2.04 -2.17 -8.92
N PHE A 91 1.49 -3.25 -9.48
CA PHE A 91 1.47 -4.55 -8.83
C PHE A 91 2.64 -5.40 -9.33
N LEU A 92 3.31 -6.06 -8.39
CA LEU A 92 4.50 -6.87 -8.60
C LEU A 92 4.14 -8.33 -8.29
N LEU A 93 3.78 -9.08 -9.32
CA LEU A 93 3.51 -10.51 -9.20
C LEU A 93 4.81 -11.26 -9.35
N ARG A 94 5.27 -11.95 -8.30
CA ARG A 94 6.53 -12.71 -8.31
C ARG A 94 6.26 -14.18 -8.10
N ASN A 95 6.83 -15.02 -8.95
CA ASN A 95 6.92 -16.46 -8.76
C ASN A 95 8.01 -16.74 -7.69
N LEU A 96 7.66 -17.47 -6.63
CA LEU A 96 8.56 -17.75 -5.51
C LEU A 96 9.55 -18.89 -5.79
N GLU A 97 9.33 -19.68 -6.84
CA GLU A 97 10.20 -20.78 -7.25
C GLU A 97 11.23 -20.35 -8.30
N THR A 98 10.81 -19.54 -9.27
CA THR A 98 11.69 -19.08 -10.37
C THR A 98 12.24 -17.67 -10.16
N GLU A 99 11.72 -16.94 -9.19
CA GLU A 99 11.99 -15.51 -8.94
C GLU A 99 11.58 -14.56 -10.08
N GLU A 100 10.91 -15.06 -11.12
CA GLU A 100 10.38 -14.24 -12.20
C GLU A 100 9.32 -13.28 -11.67
N GLU A 101 9.38 -12.02 -12.12
CA GLU A 101 8.46 -10.96 -11.71
C GLU A 101 7.74 -10.37 -12.93
N LYS A 102 6.42 -10.25 -12.84
CA LYS A 102 5.57 -9.53 -13.77
C LYS A 102 5.06 -8.26 -13.10
N LYS A 103 5.05 -7.16 -13.87
CA LYS A 103 4.63 -5.85 -13.39
C LYS A 103 3.35 -5.39 -14.09
N MET A 104 2.25 -5.30 -13.36
CA MET A 104 1.02 -4.65 -13.84
C MET A 104 1.09 -3.17 -13.50
N ARG A 105 0.85 -2.30 -14.49
CA ARG A 105 1.02 -0.85 -14.35
C ARG A 105 -0.35 -0.16 -14.33
N LEU A 106 -0.66 0.51 -13.22
CA LEU A 106 -1.94 1.18 -12.96
C LEU A 106 -1.72 2.68 -12.77
N ILE A 107 -2.77 3.48 -12.93
CA ILE A 107 -2.79 4.85 -12.43
C ILE A 107 -3.85 4.98 -11.34
N ALA A 108 -3.60 5.87 -10.40
CA ALA A 108 -4.43 6.07 -9.22
C ALA A 108 -4.66 7.56 -8.96
N ARG A 109 -5.83 7.89 -8.41
CA ARG A 109 -6.08 9.20 -7.81
C ARG A 109 -7.01 9.06 -6.61
N PHE A 110 -6.69 9.77 -5.54
CA PHE A 110 -7.62 9.92 -4.42
C PHE A 110 -8.66 10.97 -4.77
N ILE A 111 -9.93 10.58 -4.75
CA ILE A 111 -11.07 11.51 -4.86
C ILE A 111 -11.32 12.14 -3.48
N SER A 112 -11.14 11.36 -2.42
CA SER A 112 -11.16 11.79 -1.01
C SER A 112 -10.24 10.90 -0.17
N HIS A 113 -10.19 11.10 1.15
CA HIS A 113 -9.46 10.23 2.08
C HIS A 113 -9.91 8.76 2.00
N ASP A 114 -11.20 8.54 1.74
CA ASP A 114 -11.86 7.24 1.75
C ASP A 114 -12.35 6.82 0.35
N SER A 115 -11.96 7.54 -0.69
CA SER A 115 -12.34 7.24 -2.07
C SER A 115 -11.12 7.30 -2.98
N LEU A 116 -10.83 6.16 -3.60
CA LEU A 116 -9.68 5.93 -4.46
C LEU A 116 -10.20 5.48 -5.83
N GLU A 117 -9.78 6.15 -6.89
CA GLU A 117 -10.02 5.66 -8.24
C GLU A 117 -8.74 5.02 -8.79
N LEU A 118 -8.86 3.79 -9.28
CA LEU A 118 -7.79 3.06 -9.95
C LEU A 118 -8.17 2.85 -11.41
N ALA A 119 -7.20 2.94 -12.31
CA ALA A 119 -7.35 2.50 -13.70
C ALA A 119 -6.26 1.50 -14.10
N SER A 120 -6.65 0.52 -14.90
CA SER A 120 -5.79 -0.53 -15.45
C SER A 120 -6.23 -0.90 -16.86
N ASN A 121 -5.27 -1.21 -17.73
CA ASN A 121 -5.55 -1.80 -19.04
C ASN A 121 -5.55 -3.34 -18.99
N PHE A 122 -5.49 -3.93 -17.78
CA PHE A 122 -5.33 -5.36 -17.53
C PHE A 122 -4.15 -6.00 -18.29
N ASN A 123 -3.12 -5.20 -18.55
CA ASN A 123 -1.90 -5.59 -19.23
C ASN A 123 -0.71 -4.83 -18.62
N GLU A 124 0.46 -4.96 -19.25
CA GLU A 124 1.69 -4.32 -18.76
C GLU A 124 1.80 -2.82 -19.14
N THR A 125 0.90 -2.31 -19.98
CA THR A 125 0.91 -0.92 -20.44
C THR A 125 0.14 -0.04 -19.46
N ARG A 126 0.84 0.97 -18.92
CA ARG A 126 0.23 1.96 -18.03
C ARG A 126 -0.89 2.74 -18.76
N PRO A 127 -2.12 2.82 -18.22
CA PRO A 127 -3.14 3.73 -18.72
C PRO A 127 -2.70 5.18 -18.60
N THR A 128 -3.10 6.02 -19.56
CA THR A 128 -2.82 7.47 -19.52
C THR A 128 -3.98 8.28 -18.96
N GLU A 129 -5.15 7.68 -18.83
CA GLU A 129 -6.39 8.33 -18.43
C GLU A 129 -7.35 7.35 -17.74
N PHE A 130 -8.32 7.91 -17.01
CA PHE A 130 -9.41 7.16 -16.38
C PHE A 130 -10.62 7.21 -17.31
N THR A 131 -11.15 6.04 -17.68
CA THR A 131 -12.35 5.87 -18.50
C THR A 131 -13.32 4.94 -17.79
N GLU A 132 -14.60 5.00 -18.14
CA GLU A 132 -15.63 4.10 -17.57
C GLU A 132 -15.33 2.60 -17.79
N GLU A 133 -14.50 2.28 -18.78
CA GLU A 133 -14.13 0.90 -19.13
C GLU A 133 -12.90 0.40 -18.38
N ASN A 134 -11.98 1.31 -18.02
CA ASN A 134 -10.68 0.95 -17.46
C ASN A 134 -10.54 1.30 -15.98
N SER A 135 -11.48 2.05 -15.40
CA SER A 135 -11.40 2.54 -14.02
C SER A 135 -12.46 1.95 -13.11
N ILE A 136 -12.12 1.91 -11.82
CA ILE A 136 -13.02 1.54 -10.73
C ILE A 136 -12.82 2.52 -9.56
N ILE A 137 -13.93 2.93 -8.95
CA ILE A 137 -13.92 3.69 -7.70
C ILE A 137 -14.02 2.69 -6.55
N LEU A 138 -13.05 2.78 -5.66
CA LEU A 138 -12.96 2.01 -4.44
C LEU A 138 -13.25 2.91 -3.23
N THR A 139 -13.96 2.36 -2.26
CA THR A 139 -14.26 3.01 -0.97
C THR A 139 -13.48 2.33 0.13
N ARG A 140 -12.83 3.11 0.99
CA ARG A 140 -12.08 2.59 2.14
C ARG A 140 -13.04 1.92 3.11
N VAL A 141 -12.68 0.73 3.57
CA VAL A 141 -13.33 0.09 4.71
C VAL A 141 -12.70 0.67 5.96
N GLU A 142 -13.47 1.46 6.71
CA GLU A 142 -13.05 1.82 8.06
C GLU A 142 -12.87 0.51 8.85
N SER A 143 -11.67 0.29 9.37
CA SER A 143 -11.50 -0.73 10.40
C SER A 143 -12.48 -0.38 11.53
N PRO A 144 -13.24 -1.33 12.09
CA PRO A 144 -14.05 -1.07 13.27
C PRO A 144 -13.11 -0.78 14.44
N SER A 145 -12.67 0.47 14.55
CA SER A 145 -11.98 0.97 15.73
C SER A 145 -13.04 1.12 16.82
N SER A 146 -12.92 0.26 17.83
CA SER A 146 -13.60 0.35 19.14
C SER A 146 -15.10 0.68 19.10
N SER A 147 -15.91 -0.28 18.66
CA SER A 147 -17.25 -0.35 19.26
C SER A 147 -17.09 -0.77 20.73
N LYS A 148 -17.48 0.14 21.63
CA LYS A 148 -17.72 -0.06 23.07
C LYS A 148 -16.48 -0.23 23.96
N GLU A 149 -15.97 0.89 24.46
CA GLU A 149 -15.70 0.95 25.90
C GLU A 149 -17.02 1.24 26.63
N LYS A 150 -17.15 0.61 27.80
CA LYS A 150 -18.36 0.40 28.60
C LYS A 150 -19.04 1.67 29.10
#